data_AF-A0A943N3R7-F1
#
_entry.id   AF-A0A943N3R7-F1
#
_cell.length_a   1.000
_cell.length_b   1.000
_cell.length_c   1.000
_cell.angle_alpha   90.00
_cell.angle_beta   90.00
_cell.angle_gamma   90.00
#
_symmetry.space_group_name_H-M   'P 1'
#
loop_
_entity.id
_entity.type
_entity.pdbx_description
1 polymer ?
#
loop_
_entity_poly.entity_id
_entity_poly.type
_entity_poly.pdbx_seq_one_letter_code
_entity_poly.pdbx_strand_id
1 'polypeptide(L)'
;METQVECLRLEGRRAVVQPEGPVARVSAKAVPALRGVEILVIPPEVDAFYGLNRFENLRIVEYGGTADVFAFQDSLDWLSEKLADEEAFLFRLATNAIGARPISPALTAIAAPRMRPIHAMVHWDCLMAALDERAANGTVRQDTSRENIFLCQGYAQLKRLEYAFYLGFSLEEEGYAPEIGACYRQEDRFTGEERLIYALALLRGHSYQEFYTNGGTNDFRHMRPKEHYLEHLRRNLALTDNDALRRQLLQLADLGFLDQDNCRAAVDLLLRSRLTEATAFLLDYCNRRWPRETAGADTDFLDAEFAL
;
A
#
# COMPACT_ATOMS: atom_id res chain seq x y z
N MET A 1 -8.99 -13.33 -25.65
CA MET A 1 -8.62 -14.74 -25.39
C MET A 1 -8.61 -14.90 -23.88
N GLU A 2 -9.72 -15.37 -23.30
CA GLU A 2 -9.80 -15.61 -21.85
C GLU A 2 -8.92 -16.81 -21.51
N THR A 3 -7.88 -16.60 -20.71
CA THR A 3 -7.04 -17.69 -20.21
C THR A 3 -7.43 -17.90 -18.75
N GLN A 4 -8.17 -18.97 -18.48
CA GLN A 4 -8.46 -19.40 -17.11
C GLN A 4 -7.20 -20.05 -16.56
N VAL A 5 -6.60 -19.43 -15.54
CA VAL A 5 -5.41 -19.94 -14.85
C VAL A 5 -5.85 -20.36 -13.47
N GLU A 6 -6.20 -21.64 -13.33
CA GLU A 6 -6.83 -22.16 -12.10
C GLU A 6 -8.12 -21.38 -11.76
N CYS A 7 -8.55 -21.31 -10.49
CA CYS A 7 -9.71 -20.52 -10.05
C CYS A 7 -9.49 -18.99 -10.21
N LEU A 8 -8.70 -18.54 -11.19
CA LEU A 8 -8.49 -17.15 -11.57
C LEU A 8 -8.84 -16.97 -13.05
N ARG A 9 -9.69 -15.99 -13.34
CA ARG A 9 -9.93 -15.51 -14.69
C ARG A 9 -9.08 -14.27 -14.93
N LEU A 10 -8.22 -14.33 -15.94
CA LEU A 10 -7.33 -13.22 -16.30
C LEU A 10 -7.97 -12.31 -17.37
N GLU A 11 -7.99 -11.01 -17.08
CA GLU A 11 -8.52 -9.92 -17.92
C GLU A 11 -7.44 -8.84 -18.09
N GLY A 12 -6.48 -9.07 -18.99
CA GLY A 12 -5.36 -8.16 -19.18
C GLY A 12 -4.47 -8.08 -17.93
N ARG A 13 -4.51 -6.93 -17.24
CA ARG A 13 -3.78 -6.71 -15.98
C ARG A 13 -4.60 -7.03 -14.73
N ARG A 14 -5.86 -7.42 -14.89
CA ARG A 14 -6.77 -7.76 -13.79
C ARG A 14 -6.90 -9.28 -13.70
N ALA A 15 -6.98 -9.81 -12.49
CA ALA A 15 -7.33 -11.20 -12.23
C ALA A 15 -8.53 -11.24 -11.29
N VAL A 16 -9.53 -12.05 -11.62
CA VAL A 16 -10.74 -12.25 -10.80
C VAL A 16 -10.74 -13.68 -10.29
N VAL A 17 -10.84 -13.85 -8.97
CA VAL A 17 -11.00 -15.16 -8.35
C VAL A 17 -12.39 -15.71 -8.68
N GLN A 18 -12.44 -16.96 -9.14
CA GLN A 18 -13.63 -17.71 -9.50
C GLN A 18 -13.66 -19.01 -8.69
N PRO A 19 -14.20 -18.95 -7.46
CA PRO A 19 -14.25 -20.11 -6.59
C PRO A 19 -15.22 -21.18 -7.13
N GLU A 20 -14.86 -22.45 -6.95
CA GLU A 20 -15.77 -23.57 -7.19
C GLU A 20 -16.46 -23.96 -5.87
N GLY A 21 -17.74 -23.64 -5.73
CA GLY A 21 -18.56 -24.04 -4.58
C GLY A 21 -18.74 -22.97 -3.49
N PRO A 22 -19.53 -23.26 -2.44
CA PRO A 22 -20.15 -22.24 -1.58
C PRO A 22 -19.23 -21.60 -0.52
N VAL A 23 -18.01 -22.11 -0.31
CA VAL A 23 -17.00 -21.53 0.58
C VAL A 23 -15.63 -21.99 0.08
N ALA A 24 -14.86 -21.08 -0.52
CA ALA A 24 -13.60 -21.46 -1.17
C ALA A 24 -12.38 -20.94 -0.41
N ARG A 25 -11.50 -21.88 -0.06
CA ARG A 25 -10.10 -21.59 0.22
C ARG A 25 -9.33 -21.65 -1.09
N VAL A 26 -8.84 -20.51 -1.54
CA VAL A 26 -8.15 -20.37 -2.83
C VAL A 26 -6.66 -20.22 -2.59
N SER A 27 -5.86 -20.90 -3.41
CA SER A 27 -4.40 -20.73 -3.39
C SER A 27 -3.90 -20.52 -4.81
N ALA A 28 -3.20 -19.41 -5.04
CA ALA A 28 -2.56 -19.13 -6.32
C ALA A 28 -1.24 -19.92 -6.45
N LYS A 29 -1.08 -20.66 -7.54
CA LYS A 29 0.22 -21.28 -7.88
C LYS A 29 1.10 -20.32 -8.67
N ALA A 30 2.41 -20.49 -8.51
CA ALA A 30 3.40 -19.71 -9.24
C ALA A 30 3.41 -20.10 -10.72
N VAL A 31 2.77 -19.29 -11.57
CA VAL A 31 2.79 -19.45 -13.03
C VAL A 31 3.16 -18.14 -13.72
N PRO A 32 3.80 -18.17 -14.91
CA PRO A 32 4.29 -16.97 -15.58
C PRO A 32 3.22 -15.91 -15.87
N ALA A 33 1.98 -16.33 -16.11
CA ALA A 33 0.88 -15.42 -16.43
C ALA A 33 0.54 -14.44 -15.29
N LEU A 34 0.79 -14.79 -14.03
CA LEU A 34 0.51 -13.93 -12.88
C LEU A 34 1.45 -12.71 -12.79
N ARG A 35 2.58 -12.72 -13.51
CA ARG A 35 3.50 -11.57 -13.54
C ARG A 35 2.87 -10.33 -14.18
N GLY A 36 1.92 -10.49 -15.09
CA GLY A 36 1.25 -9.37 -15.77
C GLY A 36 0.09 -8.77 -14.98
N VAL A 37 -0.28 -9.38 -13.85
CA VAL A 37 -1.45 -8.96 -13.06
C VAL A 37 -1.04 -7.86 -12.08
N GLU A 38 -1.72 -6.72 -12.18
CA GLU A 38 -1.58 -5.58 -11.27
C GLU A 38 -2.76 -5.45 -10.30
N ILE A 39 -3.93 -6.00 -10.65
CA ILE A 39 -5.16 -5.91 -9.84
C ILE A 39 -5.71 -7.31 -9.61
N LEU A 40 -5.93 -7.68 -8.35
CA LEU A 40 -6.60 -8.92 -7.96
C LEU A 40 -7.95 -8.61 -7.33
N VAL A 41 -8.99 -9.30 -7.79
CA VAL A 41 -10.36 -9.19 -7.26
C VAL A 41 -10.72 -10.49 -6.61
N ILE A 42 -11.03 -10.41 -5.32
CA ILE A 42 -11.47 -11.55 -4.52
C ILE A 42 -12.96 -11.33 -4.23
N PRO A 43 -13.85 -12.22 -4.68
CA PRO A 43 -15.28 -12.07 -4.47
C PRO A 43 -15.63 -12.43 -3.01
N PRO A 44 -16.78 -11.95 -2.49
CA PRO A 44 -17.13 -12.05 -1.08
C PRO A 44 -17.30 -13.48 -0.54
N GLU A 45 -17.53 -14.47 -1.42
CA GLU A 45 -17.67 -15.89 -1.06
C GLU A 45 -16.33 -16.62 -0.78
N VAL A 46 -15.19 -15.94 -0.95
CA VAL A 46 -13.86 -16.50 -0.64
C VAL A 46 -13.50 -16.19 0.81
N ASP A 47 -13.37 -17.24 1.62
CA ASP A 47 -13.02 -17.12 3.04
C ASP A 47 -11.52 -17.06 3.28
N ALA A 48 -10.70 -17.58 2.36
CA ALA A 48 -9.24 -17.50 2.46
C ALA A 48 -8.57 -17.49 1.09
N PHE A 49 -7.56 -16.64 0.93
CA PHE A 49 -6.73 -16.53 -0.25
C PHE A 49 -5.24 -16.61 0.10
N TYR A 50 -4.55 -17.59 -0.46
CA TYR A 50 -3.12 -17.82 -0.26
C TYR A 50 -2.33 -17.56 -1.54
N GLY A 51 -1.12 -17.01 -1.38
CA GLY A 51 -0.18 -16.85 -2.50
C GLY A 51 -0.23 -15.49 -3.20
N LEU A 52 -0.57 -14.40 -2.51
CA LEU A 52 -0.44 -13.04 -3.08
C LEU A 52 0.99 -12.74 -3.55
N ASN A 53 2.00 -13.33 -2.90
CA ASN A 53 3.39 -13.24 -3.31
C ASN A 53 3.73 -13.91 -4.65
N ARG A 54 2.79 -14.66 -5.26
CA ARG A 54 2.96 -15.22 -6.60
C ARG A 54 2.72 -14.18 -7.70
N PHE A 55 2.09 -13.07 -7.35
CA PHE A 55 1.83 -11.96 -8.26
C PHE A 55 2.92 -10.90 -8.10
N GLU A 56 3.95 -10.97 -8.93
CA GLU A 56 5.14 -10.10 -8.83
C GLU A 56 4.81 -8.61 -8.92
N ASN A 57 3.84 -8.26 -9.77
CA ASN A 57 3.44 -6.88 -10.04
C ASN A 57 2.09 -6.51 -9.44
N LEU A 58 1.54 -7.31 -8.51
CA LEU A 58 0.26 -6.98 -7.86
C LEU A 58 0.37 -5.70 -7.05
N ARG A 59 -0.50 -4.74 -7.37
CA ARG A 59 -0.57 -3.41 -6.76
C ARG A 59 -1.83 -3.20 -5.95
N ILE A 60 -2.96 -3.72 -6.43
CA ILE A 60 -4.27 -3.53 -5.82
C ILE A 60 -4.92 -4.87 -5.56
N VAL A 61 -5.47 -5.01 -4.36
CA VAL A 61 -6.41 -6.08 -4.06
C VAL A 61 -7.76 -5.49 -3.71
N GLU A 62 -8.81 -5.97 -4.36
CA GLU A 62 -10.20 -5.64 -4.09
C GLU A 62 -10.87 -6.84 -3.44
N TYR A 63 -11.54 -6.65 -2.31
CA TYR A 63 -12.26 -7.71 -1.62
C TYR A 63 -13.58 -7.21 -1.02
N GLY A 64 -14.69 -7.80 -1.43
CA GLY A 64 -16.04 -7.38 -1.02
C GLY A 64 -16.62 -8.13 0.17
N GLY A 65 -15.90 -9.11 0.73
CA GLY A 65 -16.38 -9.97 1.81
C GLY A 65 -16.00 -9.47 3.21
N THR A 66 -16.44 -10.22 4.23
CA THR A 66 -16.24 -9.89 5.65
C THR A 66 -15.18 -10.77 6.31
N ALA A 67 -14.84 -11.92 5.73
CA ALA A 67 -13.85 -12.84 6.30
C ALA A 67 -12.45 -12.20 6.32
N ASP A 68 -11.62 -12.58 7.28
CA ASP A 68 -10.18 -12.31 7.26
C ASP A 68 -9.51 -13.17 6.17
N VAL A 69 -9.67 -12.73 4.92
CA VAL A 69 -9.33 -13.52 3.74
C VAL A 69 -7.83 -13.80 3.62
N PHE A 70 -6.99 -13.11 4.38
CA PHE A 70 -5.54 -13.33 4.40
C PHE A 70 -5.04 -14.02 5.67
N ALA A 71 -5.93 -14.40 6.58
CA ALA A 71 -5.60 -15.00 7.87
C ALA A 71 -4.57 -14.17 8.66
N PHE A 72 -4.76 -12.85 8.67
CA PHE A 72 -3.89 -11.93 9.40
C PHE A 72 -4.01 -12.13 10.91
N GLN A 73 -5.21 -12.41 11.45
CA GLN A 73 -5.37 -12.62 12.89
C GLN A 73 -4.58 -13.85 13.36
N ASP A 74 -4.68 -14.97 12.66
CA ASP A 74 -3.89 -16.18 12.96
C ASP A 74 -2.38 -15.89 12.90
N SER A 75 -1.96 -15.08 11.94
CA SER A 75 -0.55 -14.66 11.80
C SER A 75 -0.09 -13.78 12.95
N LEU A 76 -0.93 -12.85 13.41
CA LEU A 76 -0.65 -11.98 14.55
C LEU A 76 -0.62 -12.77 15.85
N ASP A 77 -1.60 -13.64 16.10
CA ASP A 77 -1.64 -14.51 17.27
C ASP A 77 -0.35 -15.36 17.35
N TRP A 78 0.04 -15.94 16.22
CA TRP A 78 1.28 -16.70 16.11
C TRP A 78 2.52 -15.83 16.33
N LEU A 79 2.58 -14.58 15.87
CA LEU A 79 3.71 -13.71 16.19
C LEU A 79 3.72 -13.30 17.68
N SER A 80 2.55 -13.10 18.27
CA SER A 80 2.38 -12.53 19.61
C SER A 80 2.60 -13.53 20.76
N GLU A 81 2.34 -14.81 20.55
CA GLU A 81 2.57 -15.87 21.54
C GLU A 81 3.99 -15.92 22.14
N LYS A 82 5.01 -15.42 21.42
CA LYS A 82 6.42 -15.47 21.83
C LYS A 82 7.02 -14.12 22.16
N LEU A 83 6.22 -13.08 22.39
CA LEU A 83 6.72 -11.75 22.73
C LEU A 83 7.56 -11.70 24.03
N ALA A 84 7.49 -12.70 24.90
CA ALA A 84 8.33 -12.78 26.10
C ALA A 84 9.67 -13.51 25.87
N ASP A 85 9.83 -14.20 24.75
CA ASP A 85 11.00 -15.02 24.40
C ASP A 85 11.67 -14.43 23.14
N GLU A 86 12.79 -13.75 23.34
CA GLU A 86 13.46 -12.98 22.29
C GLU A 86 13.92 -13.85 21.10
N GLU A 87 14.57 -14.98 21.36
CA GLU A 87 15.07 -15.86 20.31
C GLU A 87 13.90 -16.48 19.52
N ALA A 88 12.87 -16.96 20.22
CA ALA A 88 11.69 -17.52 19.57
C ALA A 88 10.92 -16.47 18.77
N PHE A 89 10.81 -15.22 19.28
CA PHE A 89 10.17 -14.13 18.56
C PHE A 89 10.92 -13.76 17.28
N LEU A 90 12.24 -13.57 17.35
CA LEU A 90 13.07 -13.26 16.18
C LEU A 90 12.99 -14.38 15.13
N PHE A 91 12.99 -15.64 15.56
CA PHE A 91 12.80 -16.78 14.66
C PHE A 91 11.44 -16.74 13.95
N ARG A 92 10.36 -16.43 14.68
CA ARG A 92 9.02 -16.31 14.10
C ARG A 92 8.92 -15.15 13.12
N LEU A 93 9.49 -13.99 13.47
CA LEU A 93 9.54 -12.82 12.58
C LEU A 93 10.30 -13.15 11.28
N ALA A 94 11.46 -13.80 11.40
CA ALA A 94 12.26 -14.22 10.24
C ALA A 94 11.51 -15.22 9.34
N THR A 95 10.73 -16.13 9.93
CA THR A 95 10.01 -17.17 9.17
C THR A 95 8.76 -16.62 8.48
N ASN A 96 7.93 -15.84 9.18
CA ASN A 96 6.59 -15.47 8.72
C ASN A 96 6.54 -14.10 8.03
N ALA A 97 7.21 -13.08 8.58
CA ALA A 97 7.28 -11.80 7.90
C ALA A 97 8.28 -11.89 6.73
N ILE A 98 9.53 -12.25 7.01
CA ILE A 98 10.64 -12.05 6.06
C ILE A 98 10.76 -13.20 5.05
N GLY A 99 10.83 -14.44 5.53
CA GLY A 99 11.15 -15.62 4.74
C GLY A 99 10.00 -16.10 3.86
N ALA A 100 8.76 -15.95 4.33
CA ALA A 100 7.55 -16.36 3.62
C ALA A 100 6.67 -15.15 3.28
N ARG A 101 7.25 -14.10 2.68
CA ARG A 101 6.56 -12.85 2.32
C ARG A 101 5.10 -13.14 1.90
N PRO A 102 4.07 -12.78 2.70
CA PRO A 102 2.68 -13.05 2.36
C PRO A 102 2.21 -12.29 1.11
N ILE A 103 2.83 -11.15 0.80
CA ILE A 103 2.35 -10.21 -0.22
C ILE A 103 3.38 -9.91 -1.31
N SER A 104 2.87 -9.37 -2.42
CA SER A 104 3.66 -8.76 -3.49
C SER A 104 4.51 -7.60 -2.96
N PRO A 105 5.78 -7.47 -3.39
CA PRO A 105 6.60 -6.30 -3.08
C PRO A 105 6.11 -5.04 -3.80
N ALA A 106 5.22 -5.15 -4.78
CA ALA A 106 4.60 -4.02 -5.46
C ALA A 106 3.23 -3.61 -4.88
N LEU A 107 2.75 -4.31 -3.84
CA LEU A 107 1.43 -4.04 -3.27
C LEU A 107 1.37 -2.61 -2.73
N THR A 108 0.39 -1.86 -3.22
CA THR A 108 0.15 -0.45 -2.90
C THR A 108 -1.15 -0.26 -2.14
N ALA A 109 -2.24 -0.96 -2.49
CA ALA A 109 -3.54 -0.78 -1.85
C ALA A 109 -4.32 -2.09 -1.66
N ILE A 110 -5.09 -2.15 -0.57
CA ILE A 110 -6.11 -3.17 -0.32
C ILE A 110 -7.44 -2.46 -0.06
N ALA A 111 -8.34 -2.51 -1.03
CA ALA A 111 -9.71 -2.02 -0.92
C ALA A 111 -10.61 -3.15 -0.38
N ALA A 112 -11.02 -3.03 0.89
CA ALA A 112 -11.78 -4.06 1.57
C ALA A 112 -12.82 -3.43 2.52
N PRO A 113 -13.93 -2.87 2.00
CA PRO A 113 -14.85 -2.02 2.76
C PRO A 113 -15.60 -2.69 3.92
N ARG A 114 -15.55 -4.03 3.98
CA ARG A 114 -16.29 -4.85 4.94
C ARG A 114 -15.38 -5.77 5.78
N MET A 115 -14.08 -5.80 5.49
CA MET A 115 -13.12 -6.62 6.21
C MET A 115 -12.38 -5.76 7.23
N ARG A 116 -12.20 -6.27 8.44
CA ARG A 116 -11.39 -5.59 9.45
C ARG A 116 -9.93 -5.46 8.96
N PRO A 117 -9.35 -4.25 8.94
CA PRO A 117 -7.97 -4.06 8.50
C PRO A 117 -6.97 -4.61 9.52
N ILE A 118 -5.77 -4.96 9.05
CA ILE A 118 -4.74 -5.60 9.89
C ILE A 118 -4.38 -4.78 11.15
N HIS A 119 -4.34 -3.45 11.04
CA HIS A 119 -3.97 -2.58 12.16
C HIS A 119 -5.06 -2.44 13.24
N ALA A 120 -6.26 -2.98 12.98
CA ALA A 120 -7.35 -3.05 13.95
C ALA A 120 -7.55 -4.46 14.52
N MET A 121 -6.68 -5.40 14.17
CA MET A 121 -6.71 -6.78 14.67
C MET A 121 -6.16 -6.89 16.09
N VAL A 122 -6.53 -7.97 16.77
CA VAL A 122 -6.08 -8.22 18.13
C VAL A 122 -4.56 -8.42 18.11
N HIS A 123 -3.88 -7.90 19.13
CA HIS A 123 -2.43 -7.92 19.31
C HIS A 123 -1.60 -7.05 18.37
N TRP A 124 -2.18 -6.34 17.39
CA TRP A 124 -1.44 -5.42 16.53
C TRP A 124 -0.61 -4.41 17.33
N ASP A 125 -1.25 -3.64 18.21
CA ASP A 125 -0.58 -2.60 19.02
C ASP A 125 0.49 -3.21 19.95
N CYS A 126 0.20 -4.38 20.55
CA CYS A 126 1.17 -5.08 21.39
C CYS A 126 2.40 -5.52 20.59
N LEU A 127 2.21 -6.04 19.37
CA LEU A 127 3.29 -6.45 18.49
C LEU A 127 4.14 -5.25 18.06
N MET A 128 3.49 -4.16 17.63
CA MET A 128 4.19 -2.94 17.20
C MET A 128 4.99 -2.31 18.35
N ALA A 129 4.41 -2.22 19.54
CA ALA A 129 5.12 -1.72 20.73
C ALA A 129 6.32 -2.61 21.11
N ALA A 130 6.16 -3.93 21.02
CA ALA A 130 7.22 -4.88 21.33
C ALA A 130 8.37 -4.88 20.30
N LEU A 131 8.07 -4.53 19.04
CA LEU A 131 9.06 -4.27 17.99
C LEU A 131 9.82 -2.96 18.28
N ASP A 132 9.10 -1.87 18.60
CA ASP A 132 9.70 -0.57 18.91
C ASP A 132 10.60 -0.63 20.15
N GLU A 133 10.17 -1.30 21.22
CA GLU A 133 10.96 -1.50 22.44
C GLU A 133 12.26 -2.25 22.15
N ARG A 134 12.19 -3.32 21.37
CA ARG A 134 13.38 -4.10 20.98
C ARG A 134 14.32 -3.32 20.10
N ALA A 135 13.79 -2.54 19.14
CA ALA A 135 14.61 -1.66 18.31
C ALA A 135 15.31 -0.59 19.14
N ALA A 136 14.64 -0.02 20.14
CA ALA A 136 15.24 0.95 21.05
C ALA A 136 16.34 0.33 21.94
N ASN A 137 16.18 -0.94 22.31
CA ASN A 137 17.13 -1.69 23.15
C ASN A 137 18.24 -2.40 22.36
N GLY A 138 18.22 -2.33 21.02
CA GLY A 138 19.20 -2.92 20.11
C GLY A 138 20.64 -2.51 20.48
N THR A 139 21.37 -3.46 21.07
CA THR A 139 22.62 -3.23 21.79
C THR A 139 23.81 -2.83 20.90
N VAL A 140 24.83 -2.22 21.51
CA VAL A 140 26.00 -1.58 20.89
C VAL A 140 27.10 -2.58 20.46
N ARG A 141 26.78 -3.83 20.10
CA ARG A 141 27.79 -4.88 19.79
C ARG A 141 27.92 -5.20 18.30
N GLN A 142 29.12 -5.54 17.83
CA GLN A 142 29.43 -5.71 16.40
C GLN A 142 28.69 -6.85 15.66
N ASP A 143 27.99 -7.76 16.36
CA ASP A 143 27.11 -8.81 15.77
C ASP A 143 25.67 -8.33 15.46
N THR A 144 25.33 -7.09 15.82
CA THR A 144 23.98 -6.49 15.77
C THR A 144 23.43 -6.14 14.38
N SER A 145 24.09 -6.54 13.30
CA SER A 145 23.59 -6.27 11.95
C SER A 145 22.39 -7.16 11.60
N ARG A 146 22.41 -8.46 11.91
CA ARG A 146 21.40 -9.41 11.41
C ARG A 146 20.07 -9.30 12.14
N GLU A 147 20.07 -9.19 13.46
CA GLU A 147 18.85 -9.09 14.27
C GLU A 147 18.09 -7.79 13.99
N ASN A 148 18.80 -6.66 13.96
CA ASN A 148 18.21 -5.36 13.60
C ASN A 148 17.68 -5.34 12.16
N ILE A 149 18.39 -5.99 11.22
CA ILE A 149 17.87 -6.17 9.85
C ILE A 149 16.56 -6.96 9.88
N PHE A 150 16.45 -8.04 10.65
CA PHE A 150 15.21 -8.80 10.74
C PHE A 150 14.07 -7.99 11.39
N LEU A 151 14.35 -7.30 12.49
CA LEU A 151 13.39 -6.43 13.16
C LEU A 151 12.85 -5.35 12.21
N CYS A 152 13.74 -4.61 11.55
CA CYS A 152 13.34 -3.56 10.61
C CYS A 152 12.66 -4.09 9.34
N GLN A 153 13.10 -5.23 8.79
CA GLN A 153 12.45 -5.81 7.61
C GLN A 153 11.04 -6.31 7.94
N GLY A 154 10.87 -7.00 9.08
CA GLY A 154 9.55 -7.43 9.56
C GLY A 154 8.64 -6.24 9.85
N TYR A 155 9.13 -5.25 10.58
CA TYR A 155 8.43 -3.99 10.84
C TYR A 155 8.02 -3.29 9.54
N ALA A 156 8.95 -3.13 8.60
CA ALA A 156 8.70 -2.47 7.33
C ALA A 156 7.58 -3.16 6.54
N GLN A 157 7.53 -4.48 6.58
CA GLN A 157 6.51 -5.25 5.90
C GLN A 157 5.13 -5.12 6.55
N LEU A 158 5.06 -5.12 7.88
CA LEU A 158 3.82 -4.86 8.62
C LEU A 158 3.30 -3.44 8.35
N LYS A 159 4.16 -2.41 8.42
CA LYS A 159 3.79 -1.03 8.08
C LYS A 159 3.32 -0.89 6.63
N ARG A 160 3.93 -1.61 5.70
CA ARG A 160 3.45 -1.62 4.30
C ARG A 160 2.06 -2.21 4.15
N LEU A 161 1.73 -3.29 4.86
CA LEU A 161 0.38 -3.85 4.88
C LEU A 161 -0.61 -2.83 5.47
N GLU A 162 -0.26 -2.22 6.59
CA GLU A 162 -1.06 -1.15 7.19
C GLU A 162 -1.30 0.01 6.22
N TYR A 163 -0.24 0.51 5.56
CA TYR A 163 -0.36 1.58 4.58
C TYR A 163 -1.19 1.18 3.36
N ALA A 164 -1.11 -0.08 2.91
CA ALA A 164 -1.95 -0.57 1.83
C ALA A 164 -3.45 -0.51 2.18
N PHE A 165 -3.82 -0.80 3.43
CA PHE A 165 -5.19 -0.61 3.89
C PHE A 165 -5.60 0.86 3.95
N TYR A 166 -4.74 1.75 4.45
CA TYR A 166 -5.03 3.20 4.46
C TYR A 166 -5.20 3.75 3.05
N LEU A 167 -4.35 3.32 2.11
CA LEU A 167 -4.45 3.72 0.71
C LEU A 167 -5.72 3.19 0.06
N GLY A 168 -6.09 1.93 0.32
CA GLY A 168 -7.33 1.35 -0.18
C GLY A 168 -8.58 2.01 0.39
N PHE A 169 -8.58 2.39 1.67
CA PHE A 169 -9.65 3.17 2.27
C PHE A 169 -9.84 4.51 1.54
N SER A 170 -8.75 5.22 1.23
CA SER A 170 -8.84 6.48 0.48
C SER A 170 -9.33 6.33 -0.95
N LEU A 171 -9.29 5.13 -1.56
CA LEU A 171 -9.85 4.89 -2.90
C LEU A 171 -11.39 4.73 -2.87
N GLU A 172 -11.92 4.28 -1.74
CA GLU A 172 -13.29 3.77 -1.60
C GLU A 172 -14.01 4.39 -0.38
N GLU A 173 -13.61 5.59 0.06
CA GLU A 173 -13.96 6.16 1.38
C GLU A 173 -15.48 6.14 1.67
N GLU A 174 -16.33 6.36 0.66
CA GLU A 174 -17.79 6.32 0.79
C GLU A 174 -18.39 4.90 0.83
N GLY A 175 -17.63 3.87 0.44
CA GLY A 175 -18.08 2.49 0.33
C GLY A 175 -17.88 1.65 1.60
N TYR A 176 -17.19 2.18 2.62
CA TYR A 176 -16.83 1.43 3.83
C TYR A 176 -17.99 1.33 4.81
N ALA A 177 -18.18 0.15 5.40
CA ALA A 177 -19.13 -0.04 6.50
C ALA A 177 -18.71 0.86 7.69
N PRO A 178 -19.65 1.53 8.41
CA PRO A 178 -19.29 2.50 9.45
C PRO A 178 -18.36 1.94 10.54
N GLU A 179 -18.55 0.68 10.93
CA GLU A 179 -17.72 -0.01 11.91
C GLU A 179 -16.29 -0.26 11.42
N ILE A 180 -16.11 -0.47 10.12
CA ILE A 180 -14.80 -0.65 9.49
C ILE A 180 -14.14 0.72 9.26
N GLY A 181 -14.90 1.72 8.82
CA GLY A 181 -14.42 3.09 8.67
C GLY A 181 -13.89 3.67 9.99
N ALA A 182 -14.52 3.33 11.12
CA ALA A 182 -14.08 3.73 12.46
C ALA A 182 -12.71 3.14 12.88
N CYS A 183 -12.23 2.07 12.23
CA CYS A 183 -10.90 1.52 12.49
C CYS A 183 -9.75 2.40 11.99
N TYR A 184 -10.01 3.31 11.04
CA TYR A 184 -8.98 4.11 10.38
C TYR A 184 -8.73 5.44 11.09
N ARG A 185 -7.62 5.52 11.84
CA ARG A 185 -7.19 6.73 12.56
C ARG A 185 -6.86 7.86 11.61
N GLN A 186 -7.31 9.07 11.91
CA GLN A 186 -7.18 10.22 11.01
C GLN A 186 -5.72 10.68 10.85
N GLU A 187 -4.95 10.64 11.93
CA GLU A 187 -3.52 10.98 11.99
C GLU A 187 -2.65 10.05 11.13
N ASP A 188 -3.07 8.79 10.96
CA ASP A 188 -2.33 7.80 10.18
C ASP A 188 -2.70 7.85 8.70
N ARG A 189 -3.80 8.51 8.32
CA ARG A 189 -4.19 8.67 6.92
C ARG A 189 -3.11 9.43 6.14
N PHE A 190 -3.02 9.08 4.86
CA PHE A 190 -2.19 9.82 3.92
C PHE A 190 -3.02 10.99 3.38
N THR A 191 -2.44 12.20 3.41
CA THR A 191 -2.96 13.32 2.63
C THR A 191 -2.89 13.02 1.13
N GLY A 192 -3.59 13.77 0.28
CA GLY A 192 -3.51 13.56 -1.17
C GLY A 192 -2.07 13.60 -1.71
N GLU A 193 -1.30 14.62 -1.31
CA GLU A 193 0.12 14.73 -1.67
C GLU A 193 0.90 13.47 -1.27
N GLU A 194 0.70 12.98 -0.05
CA GLU A 194 1.40 11.80 0.46
C GLU A 194 0.98 10.52 -0.24
N ARG A 195 -0.31 10.38 -0.59
CA ARG A 195 -0.81 9.28 -1.43
C ARG A 195 -0.07 9.26 -2.76
N LEU A 196 0.03 10.41 -3.42
CA LEU A 196 0.72 10.53 -4.71
C LEU A 196 2.21 10.18 -4.59
N ILE A 197 2.92 10.79 -3.64
CA ILE A 197 4.36 10.57 -3.45
C ILE A 197 4.65 9.11 -3.13
N TYR A 198 3.86 8.50 -2.24
CA TYR A 198 4.02 7.10 -1.87
C TYR A 198 3.75 6.16 -3.05
N ALA A 199 2.67 6.39 -3.81
CA ALA A 199 2.33 5.56 -4.95
C ALA A 199 3.36 5.69 -6.10
N LEU A 200 3.87 6.91 -6.37
CA LEU A 200 4.97 7.13 -7.31
C LEU A 200 6.27 6.45 -6.86
N ALA A 201 6.58 6.49 -5.57
CA ALA A 201 7.74 5.82 -5.00
C ALA A 201 7.67 4.30 -5.26
N LEU A 202 6.54 3.67 -4.96
CA LEU A 202 6.33 2.24 -5.22
C LEU A 202 6.37 1.89 -6.71
N LEU A 203 5.86 2.75 -7.61
CA LEU A 203 6.00 2.57 -9.05
C LEU A 203 7.46 2.55 -9.52
N ARG A 204 8.36 3.23 -8.79
CA ARG A 204 9.80 3.27 -9.08
C ARG A 204 10.60 2.22 -8.31
N GLY A 205 9.93 1.33 -7.58
CA GLY A 205 10.54 0.29 -6.76
C GLY A 205 10.85 0.72 -5.33
N HIS A 206 10.75 2.02 -5.01
CA HIS A 206 11.06 2.57 -3.68
C HIS A 206 10.03 2.18 -2.64
N SER A 207 10.29 1.09 -1.93
CA SER A 207 9.44 0.63 -0.83
C SER A 207 9.94 1.11 0.53
N TYR A 208 9.05 1.05 1.52
CA TYR A 208 9.39 1.32 2.91
C TYR A 208 10.49 0.38 3.46
N GLN A 209 10.69 -0.78 2.84
CA GLN A 209 11.81 -1.67 3.17
C GLN A 209 13.14 -1.15 2.60
N GLU A 210 13.15 -0.59 1.39
CA GLU A 210 14.35 -0.02 0.75
C GLU A 210 14.83 1.27 1.43
N PHE A 211 13.96 1.89 2.22
CA PHE A 211 14.25 3.07 3.01
C PHE A 211 15.37 2.85 4.04
N TYR A 212 15.46 1.65 4.61
CA TYR A 212 16.42 1.31 5.64
C TYR A 212 17.77 0.94 5.05
N THR A 213 18.84 1.48 5.64
CA THR A 213 20.22 1.32 5.17
C THR A 213 21.12 0.78 6.28
N ASN A 214 22.29 0.25 5.91
CA ASN A 214 23.35 -0.01 6.87
C ASN A 214 24.15 1.28 7.07
N GLY A 215 24.10 1.89 8.26
CA GLY A 215 24.67 3.22 8.49
C GLY A 215 23.74 4.37 8.12
N GLY A 216 24.07 5.58 8.61
CA GLY A 216 23.42 6.83 8.23
C GLY A 216 22.14 7.16 9.02
N THR A 217 21.32 8.06 8.49
CA THR A 217 20.10 8.53 9.17
C THR A 217 18.96 7.52 9.14
N ASN A 218 18.99 6.53 8.26
CA ASN A 218 17.95 5.48 8.13
C ASN A 218 18.52 4.10 8.51
N ASP A 219 19.45 4.09 9.45
CA ASP A 219 20.12 2.89 9.91
C ASP A 219 19.12 1.87 10.50
N PHE A 220 19.34 0.58 10.22
CA PHE A 220 18.56 -0.55 10.77
C PHE A 220 18.50 -0.58 12.31
N ARG A 221 19.32 0.19 13.02
CA ARG A 221 19.24 0.35 14.49
C ARG A 221 18.00 1.09 14.99
N HIS A 222 17.24 1.74 14.11
CA HIS A 222 16.11 2.57 14.54
C HIS A 222 14.90 2.36 13.64
N MET A 223 13.78 1.94 14.23
CA MET A 223 12.48 2.02 13.55
C MET A 223 12.12 3.50 13.33
N ARG A 224 11.56 3.79 12.17
CA ARG A 224 11.23 5.16 11.76
C ARG A 224 9.72 5.32 11.63
N PRO A 225 9.14 6.46 12.03
CA PRO A 225 7.72 6.69 11.82
C PRO A 225 7.39 6.99 10.35
N LYS A 226 6.09 7.06 10.03
CA LYS A 226 5.55 7.38 8.70
C LYS A 226 6.12 8.70 8.16
N GLU A 227 6.10 9.73 9.00
CA GLU A 227 6.46 11.11 8.67
C GLU A 227 7.92 11.19 8.18
N HIS A 228 8.83 10.52 8.89
CA HIS A 228 10.25 10.51 8.55
C HIS A 228 10.52 9.82 7.20
N TYR A 229 9.77 8.76 6.88
CA TYR A 229 9.83 8.13 5.57
C TYR A 229 9.26 9.01 4.45
N LEU A 230 8.11 9.66 4.68
CA LEU A 230 7.51 10.57 3.71
C LEU A 230 8.39 11.78 3.42
N GLU A 231 9.03 12.36 4.45
CA GLU A 231 10.06 13.38 4.26
C GLU A 231 11.23 12.90 3.42
N HIS A 232 11.69 11.67 3.66
CA HIS A 232 12.73 11.07 2.83
C HIS A 232 12.29 10.93 1.38
N LEU A 233 11.07 10.47 1.11
CA LEU A 233 10.54 10.40 -0.24
C LEU A 233 10.44 11.79 -0.88
N ARG A 234 9.92 12.80 -0.18
CA ARG A 234 9.87 14.19 -0.69
C ARG A 234 11.24 14.73 -1.12
N ARG A 235 12.31 14.37 -0.40
CA ARG A 235 13.68 14.81 -0.71
C ARG A 235 14.34 14.01 -1.83
N ASN A 236 14.03 12.71 -1.95
CA ASN A 236 14.78 11.80 -2.81
C ASN A 236 14.02 11.34 -4.07
N LEU A 237 12.70 11.52 -4.10
CA LEU A 237 11.88 11.23 -5.28
C LEU A 237 12.09 12.34 -6.30
N ALA A 238 13.09 12.19 -7.17
CA ALA A 238 13.38 13.14 -8.23
C ALA A 238 12.24 13.17 -9.26
N LEU A 239 11.37 14.18 -9.20
CA LEU A 239 10.36 14.42 -10.22
C LEU A 239 11.00 15.22 -11.36
N THR A 240 10.91 14.68 -12.57
CA THR A 240 11.41 15.30 -13.79
C THR A 240 10.25 15.44 -14.75
N ASP A 241 10.11 16.62 -15.35
CA ASP A 241 8.99 16.92 -16.24
C ASP A 241 9.23 16.27 -17.60
N ASN A 242 8.78 15.02 -17.75
CA ASN A 242 9.02 14.22 -18.94
C ASN A 242 7.88 13.21 -19.17
N ASP A 243 7.96 12.53 -20.31
CA ASP A 243 6.98 11.49 -20.68
C ASP A 243 6.92 10.34 -19.70
N ALA A 244 8.00 10.04 -18.98
CA ALA A 244 8.00 8.97 -17.99
C ALA A 244 7.10 9.32 -16.81
N LEU A 245 7.19 10.56 -16.30
CA LEU A 245 6.31 11.04 -15.24
C LEU A 245 4.84 11.05 -15.69
N ARG A 246 4.54 11.54 -16.89
CA ARG A 246 3.17 11.52 -17.43
C ARG A 246 2.59 10.11 -17.53
N ARG A 247 3.37 9.13 -18.00
CA ARG A 247 2.96 7.71 -18.02
C ARG A 247 2.72 7.16 -16.62
N GLN A 248 3.52 7.54 -15.63
CA GLN A 248 3.32 7.13 -14.24
C GLN A 248 2.02 7.72 -13.68
N LEU A 249 1.73 9.01 -13.95
CA LEU A 249 0.48 9.64 -13.54
C LEU A 249 -0.74 8.96 -14.17
N LEU A 250 -0.68 8.64 -15.48
CA LEU A 250 -1.73 7.85 -16.13
C LEU A 250 -1.93 6.48 -15.48
N GLN A 251 -0.84 5.76 -15.21
CA GLN A 251 -0.93 4.46 -14.55
C GLN A 251 -1.55 4.58 -13.16
N LEU A 252 -1.21 5.61 -12.39
CA LEU A 252 -1.84 5.86 -11.09
C LEU A 252 -3.32 6.18 -11.23
N ALA A 253 -3.72 6.90 -12.27
CA ALA A 253 -5.13 7.18 -12.55
C ALA A 253 -5.90 5.92 -12.94
N ASP A 254 -5.33 5.06 -13.78
CA ASP A 254 -5.90 3.76 -14.16
C ASP A 254 -6.07 2.82 -12.96
N LEU A 255 -5.16 2.94 -11.99
CA LEU A 255 -5.20 2.22 -10.71
C LEU A 255 -6.13 2.90 -9.68
N GLY A 256 -6.74 4.05 -10.00
CA GLY A 256 -7.67 4.76 -9.11
C GLY A 256 -7.01 5.66 -8.05
N PHE A 257 -5.69 5.77 -7.98
CA PHE A 257 -5.01 6.62 -6.99
C PHE A 257 -5.26 8.13 -7.18
N LEU A 258 -5.61 8.53 -8.40
CA LEU A 258 -5.96 9.90 -8.73
C LEU A 258 -7.49 9.97 -8.82
N ASP A 259 -8.12 10.37 -7.71
CA ASP A 259 -9.54 10.74 -7.61
C ASP A 259 -9.70 12.27 -7.63
N GLN A 260 -10.93 12.80 -7.59
CA GLN A 260 -11.16 14.24 -7.72
C GLN A 260 -10.40 15.08 -6.68
N ASP A 261 -10.38 14.65 -5.42
CA ASP A 261 -9.77 15.40 -4.33
C ASP A 261 -8.24 15.26 -4.32
N ASN A 262 -7.74 14.05 -4.58
CA ASN A 262 -6.31 13.81 -4.66
C ASN A 262 -5.68 14.42 -5.91
N CYS A 263 -6.42 14.48 -7.02
CA CYS A 263 -5.96 15.16 -8.24
C CYS A 263 -5.59 16.62 -7.99
N ARG A 264 -6.32 17.32 -7.12
CA ARG A 264 -5.98 18.70 -6.76
C ARG A 264 -4.66 18.77 -6.00
N ALA A 265 -4.49 17.93 -4.98
CA ALA A 265 -3.23 17.85 -4.22
C ALA A 265 -2.04 17.46 -5.12
N ALA A 266 -2.28 16.60 -6.11
CA ALA A 266 -1.31 16.23 -7.12
C ALA A 266 -0.92 17.42 -8.01
N VAL A 267 -1.88 18.18 -8.53
CA VAL A 267 -1.63 19.40 -9.30
C VAL A 267 -0.82 20.41 -8.48
N ASP A 268 -1.22 20.67 -7.23
CA ASP A 268 -0.53 21.60 -6.33
C ASP A 268 0.94 21.19 -6.12
N LEU A 269 1.21 19.90 -5.94
CA LEU A 269 2.57 19.36 -5.81
C LEU A 269 3.39 19.58 -7.08
N LEU A 270 2.82 19.29 -8.25
CA LEU A 270 3.50 19.45 -9.54
C LEU A 270 3.81 20.93 -9.83
N LEU A 271 2.89 21.84 -9.51
CA LEU A 271 3.07 23.29 -9.60
C LEU A 271 4.22 23.78 -8.71
N ARG A 272 4.22 23.41 -7.42
CA ARG A 272 5.31 23.77 -6.48
C ARG A 272 6.66 23.23 -6.94
N SER A 273 6.65 22.07 -7.60
CA SER A 273 7.84 21.43 -8.16
C SER A 273 8.24 21.98 -9.54
N ARG A 274 7.50 22.96 -10.08
CA ARG A 274 7.71 23.59 -11.40
C ARG A 274 7.67 22.59 -12.57
N LEU A 275 6.78 21.61 -12.51
CA LEU A 275 6.60 20.56 -13.51
C LEU A 275 5.45 20.93 -14.45
N THR A 276 5.66 21.95 -15.28
CA THR A 276 4.62 22.60 -16.08
C THR A 276 3.90 21.65 -17.05
N GLU A 277 4.60 20.78 -17.77
CA GLU A 277 3.97 19.87 -18.73
C GLU A 277 3.18 18.78 -18.01
N ALA A 278 3.72 18.19 -16.94
CA ALA A 278 3.01 17.23 -16.10
C ALA A 278 1.77 17.84 -15.44
N THR A 279 1.85 19.11 -15.02
CA THR A 279 0.71 19.84 -14.45
C THR A 279 -0.38 20.04 -15.50
N ALA A 280 -0.03 20.58 -16.68
CA ALA A 280 -0.97 20.79 -17.77
C ALA A 280 -1.62 19.48 -18.22
N PHE A 281 -0.82 18.41 -18.30
CA PHE A 281 -1.29 17.07 -18.60
C PHE A 281 -2.32 16.58 -17.58
N LEU A 282 -2.03 16.70 -16.29
CA LEU A 282 -2.93 16.23 -15.24
C LEU A 282 -4.23 17.06 -15.20
N LEU A 283 -4.15 18.38 -15.39
CA LEU A 283 -5.32 19.25 -15.49
C LEU A 283 -6.22 18.87 -16.68
N ASP A 284 -5.65 18.66 -17.87
CA ASP A 284 -6.40 18.19 -19.05
C ASP A 284 -7.03 16.82 -18.81
N TYR A 285 -6.27 15.88 -18.21
CA TYR A 285 -6.79 14.56 -17.82
C TYR A 285 -8.00 14.70 -16.88
N CYS A 286 -7.90 15.49 -15.81
CA CYS A 286 -8.97 15.72 -14.85
C CYS A 286 -10.20 16.32 -15.49
N ASN A 287 -10.04 17.35 -16.34
CA ASN A 287 -11.15 18.02 -17.02
C ASN A 287 -11.90 17.09 -17.97
N ARG A 288 -11.22 16.11 -18.60
CA ARG A 288 -11.86 15.10 -19.44
C ARG A 288 -12.55 14.02 -18.62
N ARG A 289 -11.94 13.59 -17.50
CA ARG A 289 -12.43 12.48 -16.67
C ARG A 289 -13.61 12.88 -15.79
N TRP A 290 -13.58 14.10 -15.25
CA TRP A 290 -14.65 14.71 -14.47
C TRP A 290 -14.97 16.09 -15.07
N PRO A 291 -15.74 16.12 -16.18
CA PRO A 291 -16.21 17.38 -16.74
C PRO A 291 -16.98 18.13 -15.67
N ARG A 292 -16.68 19.41 -15.48
CA ARG A 292 -17.51 20.24 -14.61
C ARG A 292 -18.93 20.21 -15.17
N GLU A 293 -19.89 19.81 -14.35
CA GLU A 293 -21.26 20.22 -14.60
C GLU A 293 -21.24 21.74 -14.74
N THR A 294 -21.86 22.25 -15.79
CA THR A 294 -21.98 23.68 -16.08
C THR A 294 -22.90 24.30 -15.03
N ALA A 295 -22.40 24.43 -13.80
CA ALA A 295 -22.98 25.28 -12.78
C ALA A 295 -22.82 26.72 -13.28
N GLY A 296 -23.95 27.40 -13.42
CA GLY A 296 -24.04 28.72 -14.04
C GLY A 296 -23.08 29.75 -13.43
N ALA A 297 -22.57 30.60 -14.32
CA ALA A 297 -22.07 31.95 -14.08
C ALA A 297 -21.81 32.34 -12.62
N ASP A 298 -20.61 32.01 -12.13
CA ASP A 298 -19.71 32.92 -11.40
C ASP A 298 -18.70 32.08 -10.64
N THR A 299 -17.51 31.97 -11.21
CA THR A 299 -16.16 31.72 -10.65
C THR A 299 -15.37 30.77 -11.54
N ASP A 300 -14.65 31.37 -12.49
CA ASP A 300 -13.64 30.69 -13.28
C ASP A 300 -12.48 30.23 -12.39
N PHE A 301 -12.15 28.95 -12.45
CA PHE A 301 -11.02 28.36 -11.71
C PHE A 301 -9.66 28.89 -12.17
N LEU A 302 -9.60 29.45 -13.37
CA LEU A 302 -8.39 30.11 -13.89
C LEU A 302 -8.17 31.51 -13.31
N ASP A 303 -9.21 32.16 -12.77
CA ASP A 303 -9.09 33.51 -12.20
C ASP A 303 -8.59 33.51 -10.74
N ALA A 304 -8.63 32.36 -10.05
CA ALA A 304 -8.14 32.25 -8.68
C ALA A 304 -6.63 31.93 -8.57
N GLU A 305 -6.00 31.38 -9.61
CA GLU A 305 -4.57 30.98 -9.57
C GLU A 305 -3.60 32.00 -10.20
N PHE A 306 -4.09 32.96 -10.99
CA PHE A 306 -3.27 34.06 -11.53
C PHE A 306 -3.40 35.40 -10.77
N ALA A 307 -4.08 35.40 -9.62
CA ALA A 307 -4.29 36.58 -8.78
C ALA A 307 -3.38 36.63 -7.52
N LEU A 308 -2.28 35.87 -7.47
CA LEU A 308 -1.22 35.98 -6.45
C LEU A 308 0.16 36.20 -7.09
#